data_AF-A0A354RCJ1-F1
#
_entry.id   AF-A0A354RCJ1-F1
#
_cell.length_a   1.000
_cell.length_b   1.000
_cell.length_c   1.000
_cell.angle_alpha   90.00
_cell.angle_beta   90.00
_cell.angle_gamma   90.00
#
_symmetry.space_group_name_H-M   'P 1'
#
loop_
_entity.id
_entity.type
_entity.pdbx_description
1 polymer ?
#
loop_
_entity_poly.entity_id
_entity_poly.type
_entity_poly.pdbx_seq_one_letter_code
_entity_poly.pdbx_strand_id
1 'polypeptide(L)'
;MNPSLVEDTHALLLELRRLRSEGVREIYVEEKTLRALEEAFPTTVQASQPEGNVAIESESVRELATPGKRPEESKSVVRYAEPIQFAGSLPKPPVLELPEGTKTEQWNWLKEKVLNCETCASQLNPNAQVVFGTGNLDTDLFLCGEAPGAEEEKKGLPFVGPAGELLERIIEAMGMNREAVYLGNILNWRPRHGQAYGNRPPTSEEMNFCLPYLRSQIEIVRPRVLIALGKTATDG
;
A
#
# COMPACT_ATOMS: atom_id res chain seq x y z
N MET A 1 -44.96 2.82 1.48
CA MET A 1 -43.56 2.94 1.92
C MET A 1 -43.57 3.36 3.38
N ASN A 2 -42.64 2.85 4.19
CA ASN A 2 -42.54 3.23 5.60
C ASN A 2 -41.87 4.62 5.71
N PRO A 3 -42.49 5.64 6.35
CA PRO A 3 -41.93 7.01 6.37
C PRO A 3 -40.51 7.10 6.94
N SER A 4 -40.22 6.39 8.05
CA SER A 4 -38.88 6.35 8.67
C SER A 4 -37.79 5.98 7.66
N LEU A 5 -38.07 4.97 6.83
CA LEU A 5 -37.12 4.40 5.89
C LEU A 5 -36.66 5.41 4.82
N VAL A 6 -37.50 6.41 4.51
CA VAL A 6 -37.19 7.49 3.56
C VAL A 6 -36.30 8.56 4.20
N GLU A 7 -36.49 8.83 5.50
CA GLU A 7 -35.66 9.78 6.25
C GLU A 7 -34.28 9.18 6.53
N ASP A 8 -34.23 7.90 6.93
CA ASP A 8 -33.00 7.15 7.20
C ASP A 8 -32.10 7.01 5.95
N THR A 9 -32.68 6.72 4.78
CA THR A 9 -31.94 6.69 3.50
C THR A 9 -31.44 8.07 3.08
N HIS A 10 -32.21 9.12 3.32
CA HIS A 10 -31.80 10.48 3.01
C HIS A 10 -30.62 10.93 3.88
N ALA A 11 -30.63 10.61 5.17
CA ALA A 11 -29.51 10.87 6.09
C ALA A 11 -28.23 10.14 5.64
N LEU A 12 -28.33 8.85 5.30
CA LEU A 12 -27.20 8.06 4.79
C LEU A 12 -26.64 8.65 3.49
N LEU A 13 -27.49 9.05 2.55
CA LEU A 13 -27.08 9.66 1.28
C LEU A 13 -26.35 11.01 1.48
N LEU A 14 -26.79 11.82 2.46
CA LEU A 14 -26.12 13.08 2.79
C LEU A 14 -24.72 12.84 3.36
N GLU A 15 -24.57 11.86 4.25
CA GLU A 15 -23.26 11.54 4.84
C GLU A 15 -22.29 10.96 3.79
N LEU A 16 -22.75 10.07 2.91
CA LEU A 16 -21.96 9.57 1.78
C LEU A 16 -21.52 10.70 0.84
N ARG A 17 -22.36 11.73 0.63
CA ARG A 17 -22.00 12.92 -0.15
C ARG A 17 -20.97 13.80 0.56
N ARG A 18 -21.09 13.97 1.88
CA ARG A 18 -20.12 14.70 2.72
C ARG A 18 -18.74 14.04 2.66
N LEU A 19 -18.66 12.75 2.94
CA LEU A 19 -17.43 11.96 2.87
C LEU A 19 -16.77 12.05 1.49
N ARG A 20 -17.56 11.94 0.40
CA ARG A 20 -17.06 12.12 -0.97
C ARG A 20 -16.52 13.54 -1.24
N SER A 21 -17.11 14.58 -0.66
CA SER A 21 -16.61 15.96 -0.79
C SER A 21 -15.30 16.19 -0.01
N GLU A 22 -15.06 15.40 1.04
CA GLU A 22 -13.80 15.34 1.79
C GLU A 22 -12.76 14.40 1.14
N GLY A 23 -13.03 13.93 -0.09
CA GLY A 23 -12.11 13.10 -0.86
C GLY A 23 -12.15 11.60 -0.53
N VAL A 24 -12.99 11.17 0.42
CA VAL A 24 -13.18 9.75 0.76
C VAL A 24 -13.89 9.05 -0.41
N ARG A 25 -13.19 8.13 -1.07
CA ARG A 25 -13.72 7.36 -2.22
C ARG A 25 -14.19 5.96 -1.84
N GLU A 26 -13.75 5.45 -0.70
CA GLU A 26 -14.04 4.11 -0.21
C GLU A 26 -14.31 4.19 1.31
N ILE A 27 -15.29 3.44 1.79
CA ILE A 27 -15.70 3.42 3.19
C ILE A 27 -15.75 1.95 3.62
N TYR A 28 -15.05 1.61 4.70
CA TYR A 28 -15.11 0.27 5.28
C TYR A 28 -16.45 0.08 6.00
N VAL A 29 -17.15 -1.01 5.67
CA VAL A 29 -18.40 -1.40 6.33
C VAL A 29 -18.24 -2.85 6.80
N GLU A 30 -18.43 -3.08 8.09
CA GLU A 30 -18.41 -4.43 8.65
C GLU A 30 -19.55 -5.28 8.08
N GLU A 31 -19.32 -6.58 7.90
CA GLU A 31 -20.28 -7.49 7.27
C GLU A 31 -21.62 -7.59 8.04
N LYS A 32 -21.58 -7.40 9.37
CA LYS A 32 -22.80 -7.29 10.20
C LYS A 32 -23.65 -6.06 9.87
N THR A 33 -22.99 -4.95 9.49
CA THR A 33 -23.64 -3.69 9.12
C THR A 33 -24.18 -3.76 7.70
N LEU A 34 -23.48 -4.42 6.77
CA LEU A 34 -23.97 -4.72 5.42
C LEU A 34 -25.28 -5.52 5.46
N ARG A 35 -25.33 -6.61 6.25
CA ARG A 35 -26.54 -7.44 6.40
C ARG A 35 -27.71 -6.65 7.01
N ALA A 36 -27.45 -5.83 8.03
CA ALA A 36 -28.47 -4.94 8.58
C ALA A 36 -28.99 -3.91 7.55
N LEU A 37 -28.14 -3.47 6.63
CA LEU A 37 -28.52 -2.58 5.52
C LEU A 37 -29.41 -3.32 4.49
N GLU A 38 -29.07 -4.56 4.15
CA GLU A 38 -29.87 -5.41 3.23
C GLU A 38 -31.24 -5.77 3.84
N GLU A 39 -31.30 -6.04 5.14
CA GLU A 39 -32.55 -6.29 5.88
C GLU A 39 -33.43 -5.03 5.99
N ALA A 40 -32.82 -3.85 6.15
CA ALA A 40 -33.53 -2.57 6.13
C ALA A 40 -34.05 -2.19 4.73
N PHE A 41 -33.29 -2.53 3.68
CA PHE A 41 -33.60 -2.18 2.28
C PHE A 41 -33.71 -3.41 1.36
N PRO A 42 -34.73 -4.27 1.56
CA PRO A 42 -34.90 -5.48 0.76
C PRO A 42 -35.08 -5.15 -0.73
N THR A 43 -34.17 -5.68 -1.55
CA THR A 43 -34.05 -5.32 -2.96
C THR A 43 -35.28 -5.76 -3.76
N THR A 44 -36.14 -4.82 -4.13
CA THR A 44 -37.29 -5.09 -5.00
C THR A 44 -36.87 -5.06 -6.47
N VAL A 45 -36.15 -6.10 -6.93
CA VAL A 45 -35.84 -6.27 -8.36
C VAL A 45 -36.93 -7.12 -9.02
N GLN A 46 -37.96 -6.46 -9.55
CA GLN A 46 -38.78 -7.06 -10.60
C GLN A 46 -38.03 -6.96 -11.93
N ALA A 47 -37.68 -8.11 -12.51
CA ALA A 47 -37.11 -8.16 -13.85
C ALA A 47 -38.22 -7.88 -14.90
N SER A 48 -38.26 -6.65 -15.42
CA SER A 48 -39.10 -6.28 -16.56
C SER A 48 -38.45 -6.73 -17.87
N GLN A 49 -39.17 -7.52 -18.66
CA GLN A 49 -38.76 -7.91 -20.02
C GLN A 49 -38.77 -6.70 -20.97
N PRO A 50 -37.87 -6.64 -21.97
CA PRO A 50 -38.03 -5.74 -23.11
C PRO A 50 -38.82 -6.46 -24.23
N GLU A 51 -40.07 -6.02 -24.47
CA GLU A 51 -40.75 -6.29 -25.74
C GLU A 51 -40.27 -5.28 -26.81
N GLY A 52 -40.01 -5.73 -28.04
CA GLY A 52 -39.60 -4.84 -29.13
C GLY A 52 -39.05 -5.53 -30.37
N ASN A 53 -39.94 -6.08 -31.22
CA ASN A 53 -39.59 -6.65 -32.53
C ASN A 53 -39.25 -5.56 -33.57
N VAL A 54 -38.17 -5.76 -34.33
CA VAL A 54 -38.11 -5.53 -35.80
C VAL A 54 -37.21 -6.61 -36.43
N ALA A 55 -37.59 -7.13 -37.60
CA ALA A 55 -36.90 -8.20 -38.37
C ALA A 55 -35.61 -7.68 -39.06
N ILE A 56 -34.79 -8.41 -39.84
CA ILE A 56 -34.88 -9.64 -40.67
C ILE A 56 -33.44 -10.27 -40.73
N GLU A 57 -33.09 -11.45 -41.28
CA GLU A 57 -33.77 -12.41 -42.19
C GLU A 57 -33.41 -13.90 -41.86
N SER A 58 -32.82 -14.68 -42.78
CA SER A 58 -32.61 -16.15 -42.68
C SER A 58 -31.31 -16.69 -43.32
N GLU A 59 -30.95 -17.93 -42.96
CA GLU A 59 -30.05 -18.96 -43.61
C GLU A 59 -28.99 -19.53 -42.64
N SER A 60 -28.61 -20.83 -42.60
CA SER A 60 -29.14 -22.06 -43.23
C SER A 60 -28.65 -23.37 -42.56
N VAL A 61 -29.57 -24.28 -42.24
CA VAL A 61 -29.55 -25.76 -42.54
C VAL A 61 -28.51 -26.74 -41.90
N ARG A 62 -29.04 -27.76 -41.16
CA ARG A 62 -28.58 -29.18 -40.88
C ARG A 62 -27.48 -29.46 -39.81
N GLU A 63 -27.74 -30.29 -38.77
CA GLU A 63 -27.80 -31.80 -38.65
C GLU A 63 -26.39 -32.48 -38.60
N LEU A 64 -26.04 -33.47 -37.75
CA LEU A 64 -26.79 -34.50 -36.98
C LEU A 64 -26.18 -34.83 -35.55
N ALA A 65 -26.98 -35.54 -34.74
CA ALA A 65 -26.71 -36.41 -33.56
C ALA A 65 -25.26 -36.67 -33.05
N THR A 66 -25.01 -36.73 -31.73
CA THR A 66 -25.35 -37.89 -30.85
C THR A 66 -25.14 -37.58 -29.34
N PRO A 67 -25.68 -38.37 -28.39
CA PRO A 67 -25.64 -38.04 -26.96
C PRO A 67 -24.31 -38.39 -26.26
N GLY A 68 -23.58 -37.35 -25.80
CA GLY A 68 -22.37 -37.46 -24.99
C GLY A 68 -22.59 -37.12 -23.51
N LYS A 69 -21.85 -37.79 -22.62
CA LYS A 69 -22.00 -37.67 -21.15
C LYS A 69 -21.80 -36.24 -20.64
N ARG A 70 -22.64 -35.85 -19.67
CA ARG A 70 -22.47 -34.64 -18.83
C ARG A 70 -21.15 -34.73 -18.06
N PRO A 71 -20.19 -33.80 -18.24
CA PRO A 71 -19.09 -33.64 -17.30
C PRO A 71 -19.64 -33.06 -15.99
N GLU A 72 -19.23 -33.59 -14.85
CA GLU A 72 -19.52 -32.97 -13.57
C GLU A 72 -18.67 -31.71 -13.41
N GLU A 73 -19.32 -30.55 -13.25
CA GLU A 73 -18.61 -29.30 -12.96
C GLU A 73 -18.01 -29.35 -11.56
N SER A 74 -16.70 -29.56 -11.52
CA SER A 74 -15.87 -29.44 -10.33
C SER A 74 -16.10 -28.08 -9.66
N LYS A 75 -16.71 -28.09 -8.47
CA LYS A 75 -16.80 -26.90 -7.60
C LYS A 75 -15.39 -26.44 -7.23
N SER A 76 -14.93 -25.38 -7.88
CA SER A 76 -13.68 -24.69 -7.54
C SER A 76 -13.83 -24.01 -6.17
N VAL A 77 -13.45 -24.75 -5.12
CA VAL A 77 -13.35 -24.21 -3.77
C VAL A 77 -12.30 -23.11 -3.78
N VAL A 78 -12.74 -21.85 -3.60
CA VAL A 78 -11.83 -20.73 -3.33
C VAL A 78 -11.14 -21.03 -2.01
N ARG A 79 -9.87 -21.45 -2.09
CA ARG A 79 -9.04 -21.63 -0.91
C ARG A 79 -8.65 -20.24 -0.41
N TYR A 80 -9.18 -19.86 0.75
CA TYR A 80 -8.54 -18.83 1.56
C TYR A 80 -7.09 -19.25 1.79
N ALA A 81 -6.14 -18.36 1.49
CA ALA A 81 -4.74 -18.60 1.78
C ALA A 81 -4.59 -18.83 3.29
N GLU A 82 -3.73 -19.78 3.67
CA GLU A 82 -3.37 -19.97 5.07
C GLU A 82 -2.79 -18.68 5.65
N PRO A 83 -2.97 -18.40 6.95
CA PRO A 83 -2.39 -17.22 7.58
C PRO A 83 -0.87 -17.22 7.37
N ILE A 84 -0.36 -16.13 6.80
CA ILE A 84 1.06 -15.97 6.45
C ILE A 84 1.90 -16.21 7.70
N GLN A 85 2.67 -17.29 7.71
CA GLN A 85 3.62 -17.58 8.77
C GLN A 85 4.72 -16.51 8.75
N PHE A 86 4.86 -15.75 9.82
CA PHE A 86 5.96 -14.80 9.99
C PHE A 86 7.27 -15.60 10.12
N ALA A 87 8.15 -15.42 9.13
CA ALA A 87 9.33 -16.26 8.96
C ALA A 87 10.48 -15.87 9.90
N GLY A 88 10.49 -16.47 11.10
CA GLY A 88 11.62 -16.48 12.03
C GLY A 88 11.94 -15.14 12.72
N SER A 89 12.82 -15.21 13.73
CA SER A 89 13.52 -14.03 14.23
C SER A 89 14.52 -13.54 13.17
N LEU A 90 14.67 -12.23 13.03
CA LEU A 90 15.66 -11.66 12.11
C LEU A 90 17.09 -12.02 12.56
N PRO A 91 18.05 -12.07 11.63
CA PRO A 91 19.46 -12.15 11.99
C PRO A 91 19.88 -10.89 12.77
N LYS A 92 21.02 -10.97 13.45
CA LYS A 92 21.59 -9.80 14.14
C LYS A 92 21.78 -8.64 13.16
N PRO A 93 21.58 -7.38 13.59
CA PRO A 93 21.80 -6.21 12.75
C PRO A 93 23.21 -6.22 12.13
N PRO A 94 23.35 -5.78 10.87
CA PRO A 94 24.65 -5.76 10.19
C PRO A 94 25.59 -4.76 10.89
N VAL A 95 26.85 -5.16 11.04
CA VAL A 95 27.92 -4.23 11.40
C VAL A 95 28.38 -3.55 10.11
N LEU A 96 28.33 -2.22 10.09
CA LEU A 96 28.70 -1.40 8.94
C LEU A 96 29.83 -0.47 9.35
N GLU A 97 30.90 -0.47 8.55
CA GLU A 97 31.97 0.52 8.59
C GLU A 97 31.95 1.21 7.23
N LEU A 98 31.82 2.54 7.22
CA LEU A 98 31.81 3.30 5.97
C LEU A 98 33.22 3.30 5.35
N PRO A 99 33.35 3.08 4.03
CA PRO A 99 34.65 3.17 3.37
C PRO A 99 35.17 4.61 3.39
N GLU A 100 36.49 4.78 3.28
CA GLU A 100 37.07 6.09 2.99
C GLU A 100 36.64 6.57 1.59
N GLY A 101 36.40 7.88 1.44
CA GLY A 101 35.99 8.48 0.18
C GLY A 101 35.15 9.73 0.34
N THR A 102 34.63 10.23 -0.78
CA THR A 102 33.62 11.29 -0.82
C THR A 102 32.25 10.80 -0.33
N LYS A 103 31.36 11.71 0.06
CA LYS A 103 29.96 11.39 0.41
C LYS A 103 29.27 10.54 -0.66
N THR A 104 29.48 10.86 -1.94
CA THR A 104 28.87 10.16 -3.07
C THR A 104 29.36 8.73 -3.21
N GLU A 105 30.65 8.48 -3.00
CA GLU A 105 31.23 7.13 -3.03
C GLU A 105 30.71 6.29 -1.85
N GLN A 106 30.71 6.86 -0.64
CA GLN A 106 30.12 6.23 0.55
C GLN A 106 28.63 5.92 0.38
N TRP A 107 27.86 6.84 -0.22
CA TRP A 107 26.44 6.68 -0.46
C TRP A 107 26.14 5.59 -1.50
N ASN A 108 26.90 5.56 -2.61
CA ASN A 108 26.76 4.51 -3.63
C ASN A 108 27.09 3.13 -3.03
N TRP A 109 28.18 3.02 -2.27
CA TRP A 109 28.54 1.79 -1.56
C TRP A 109 27.43 1.35 -0.59
N LEU A 110 26.89 2.27 0.21
CA LEU A 110 25.83 1.97 1.18
C LEU A 110 24.54 1.54 0.47
N LYS A 111 24.17 2.22 -0.63
CA LYS A 111 23.04 1.87 -1.48
C LYS A 111 23.18 0.46 -2.04
N GLU A 112 24.34 0.11 -2.59
CA GLU A 112 24.62 -1.25 -3.06
C GLU A 112 24.52 -2.28 -1.93
N LYS A 113 25.02 -1.98 -0.73
CA LYS A 113 24.89 -2.86 0.45
C LYS A 113 23.44 -3.06 0.89
N VAL A 114 22.59 -2.03 0.82
CA VAL A 114 21.18 -2.13 1.19
C VAL A 114 20.37 -2.87 0.13
N LEU A 115 20.54 -2.53 -1.16
CA LEU A 115 19.80 -3.15 -2.25
C LEU A 115 20.13 -4.63 -2.43
N ASN A 116 21.36 -5.05 -2.12
CA ASN A 116 21.80 -6.46 -2.14
C ASN A 116 21.68 -7.16 -0.76
N CYS A 117 21.00 -6.57 0.22
CA CYS A 117 20.81 -7.20 1.54
C CYS A 117 19.80 -8.35 1.45
N GLU A 118 20.29 -9.59 1.58
CA GLU A 118 19.47 -10.81 1.54
C GLU A 118 18.32 -10.79 2.55
N THR A 119 18.55 -10.23 3.75
CA THR A 119 17.52 -10.09 4.78
C THR A 119 16.42 -9.12 4.34
N CYS A 120 16.77 -7.93 3.85
CA CYS A 120 15.79 -6.98 3.30
C CYS A 120 15.00 -7.63 2.15
N ALA A 121 15.68 -8.30 1.22
CA ALA A 121 15.07 -8.98 0.08
C ALA A 121 14.08 -10.08 0.53
N SER A 122 14.41 -10.87 1.54
CA SER A 122 13.54 -11.94 2.06
C SER A 122 12.22 -11.43 2.68
N GLN A 123 12.21 -10.18 3.17
CA GLN A 123 11.04 -9.58 3.82
C GLN A 123 10.07 -8.90 2.84
N LEU A 124 10.52 -8.58 1.62
CA LEU A 124 9.73 -7.90 0.59
C LEU A 124 8.39 -8.59 0.30
N ASN A 125 7.36 -7.81 -0.02
CA ASN A 125 6.13 -8.33 -0.58
C ASN A 125 6.36 -8.82 -2.03
N PRO A 126 5.48 -9.66 -2.61
CA PRO A 126 5.61 -10.10 -4.00
C PRO A 126 5.68 -8.90 -4.96
N ASN A 127 6.69 -8.90 -5.83
CA ASN A 127 7.00 -7.81 -6.78
C ASN A 127 7.36 -6.45 -6.15
N ALA A 128 7.65 -6.39 -4.85
CA ALA A 128 8.18 -5.20 -4.20
C ALA A 128 9.70 -5.08 -4.41
N GLN A 129 10.22 -3.89 -4.15
CA GLN A 129 11.63 -3.51 -4.18
C GLN A 129 12.07 -2.97 -2.81
N VAL A 130 13.36 -3.09 -2.50
CA VAL A 130 13.96 -2.41 -1.35
C VAL A 130 13.92 -0.90 -1.60
N VAL A 131 13.45 -0.15 -0.62
CA VAL A 131 13.34 1.31 -0.70
C VAL A 131 14.43 1.93 0.14
N PHE A 132 15.46 2.45 -0.53
CA PHE A 132 16.56 3.18 0.10
C PHE A 132 16.27 4.68 0.14
N GLY A 133 17.00 5.43 0.97
CA GLY A 133 16.88 6.89 1.00
C GLY A 133 17.40 7.56 -0.27
N THR A 134 16.89 8.77 -0.55
CA THR A 134 17.18 9.54 -1.76
C THR A 134 17.12 11.04 -1.48
N GLY A 135 17.99 11.81 -2.12
CA GLY A 135 17.96 13.28 -2.08
C GLY A 135 19.35 13.89 -2.18
N ASN A 136 19.47 15.17 -1.82
CA ASN A 136 20.76 15.85 -1.79
C ASN A 136 21.62 15.39 -0.60
N LEU A 137 22.86 14.98 -0.86
CA LEU A 137 23.81 14.53 0.18
C LEU A 137 24.43 15.69 0.98
N ASP A 138 24.30 16.92 0.49
CA ASP A 138 24.78 18.17 1.12
C ASP A 138 23.63 19.04 1.64
N THR A 139 22.48 18.43 1.93
CA THR A 139 21.36 19.12 2.57
C THR A 139 21.57 19.31 4.07
N ASP A 140 21.05 20.42 4.59
CA ASP A 140 20.89 20.65 6.03
C ASP A 140 19.68 19.90 6.62
N LEU A 141 18.77 19.35 5.80
CA LEU A 141 17.48 18.78 6.22
C LEU A 141 17.25 17.33 5.74
N PHE A 142 17.16 16.41 6.70
CA PHE A 142 16.76 15.01 6.49
C PHE A 142 15.36 14.78 7.05
N LEU A 143 14.46 14.23 6.25
CA LEU A 143 13.11 13.79 6.65
C LEU A 143 13.07 12.25 6.68
N CYS A 144 12.82 11.68 7.86
CA CYS A 144 12.83 10.23 8.09
C CYS A 144 11.43 9.73 8.45
N GLY A 145 10.86 8.84 7.63
CA GLY A 145 9.62 8.13 7.94
C GLY A 145 9.86 6.81 8.67
N GLU A 146 8.76 6.11 8.95
CA GLU A 146 8.75 4.83 9.63
C GLU A 146 9.17 3.68 8.68
N ALA A 147 8.39 3.47 7.63
CA ALA A 147 8.58 2.39 6.66
C ALA A 147 7.94 2.77 5.30
N PRO A 148 8.35 2.10 4.20
CA PRO A 148 7.74 2.27 2.89
C PRO A 148 6.26 1.84 2.86
N GLY A 149 5.45 2.52 2.07
CA GLY A 149 4.08 2.13 1.75
C GLY A 149 3.97 1.33 0.45
N ALA A 150 2.73 1.12 0.01
CA ALA A 150 2.38 0.29 -1.15
C ALA A 150 2.87 0.84 -2.51
N GLU A 151 3.05 2.15 -2.63
CA GLU A 151 3.56 2.78 -3.86
C GLU A 151 5.08 2.94 -3.83
N GLU A 152 5.62 3.21 -2.64
CA GLU A 152 7.05 3.23 -2.37
C GLU A 152 7.70 1.89 -2.72
N GLU A 153 7.15 0.78 -2.21
CA GLU A 153 7.72 -0.56 -2.42
C GLU A 153 7.68 -0.99 -3.89
N LYS A 154 6.67 -0.54 -4.67
CA LYS A 154 6.60 -0.84 -6.12
C LYS A 154 7.64 -0.05 -6.91
N LYS A 155 7.84 1.22 -6.55
CA LYS A 155 8.70 2.17 -7.27
C LYS A 155 10.17 2.12 -6.81
N GLY A 156 10.46 1.54 -5.64
CA GLY A 156 11.82 1.53 -5.05
C GLY A 156 12.25 2.89 -4.50
N LEU A 157 11.31 3.81 -4.25
CA LEU A 157 11.58 5.21 -3.88
C LEU A 157 10.76 5.62 -2.64
N PRO A 158 11.31 6.41 -1.70
CA PRO A 158 10.61 6.81 -0.48
C PRO A 158 9.64 7.96 -0.77
N PHE A 159 8.50 8.02 -0.07
CA PHE A 159 7.51 9.11 -0.19
C PHE A 159 7.08 9.40 -1.64
N VAL A 160 6.42 8.44 -2.29
CA VAL A 160 5.94 8.52 -3.69
C VAL A 160 4.50 8.04 -3.89
N GLY A 161 3.80 7.73 -2.78
CA GLY A 161 2.35 7.65 -2.69
C GLY A 161 1.72 8.91 -2.08
N PRO A 162 0.44 8.86 -1.66
CA PRO A 162 -0.33 10.05 -1.25
C PRO A 162 0.26 10.84 -0.07
N ALA A 163 0.90 10.15 0.89
CA ALA A 163 1.61 10.81 1.99
C ALA A 163 2.86 11.56 1.52
N GLY A 164 3.49 11.08 0.44
CA GLY A 164 4.61 11.74 -0.23
C GLY A 164 4.18 12.99 -0.98
N GLU A 165 3.04 12.95 -1.68
CA GLU A 165 2.47 14.15 -2.33
C GLU A 165 2.13 15.26 -1.31
N LEU A 166 1.65 14.88 -0.12
CA LEU A 166 1.43 15.84 0.97
C LEU A 166 2.75 16.39 1.52
N LEU A 167 3.75 15.53 1.73
CA LEU A 167 5.08 15.94 2.18
C LEU A 167 5.75 16.90 1.17
N GLU A 168 5.62 16.63 -0.11
CA GLU A 168 6.14 17.47 -1.19
C GLU A 168 5.52 18.88 -1.15
N ARG A 169 4.20 18.99 -1.01
CA ARG A 169 3.52 20.30 -0.81
C ARG A 169 3.96 21.02 0.45
N ILE A 170 4.32 20.31 1.51
CA ILE A 170 4.87 20.90 2.74
C ILE A 170 6.30 21.43 2.49
N ILE A 171 7.13 20.70 1.75
CA ILE A 171 8.47 21.13 1.34
C ILE A 171 8.38 22.38 0.44
N GLU A 172 7.47 22.39 -0.54
CA GLU A 172 7.16 23.55 -1.39
C GLU A 172 6.70 24.77 -0.57
N ALA A 173 5.83 24.56 0.42
CA ALA A 173 5.36 25.62 1.31
C ALA A 173 6.47 26.19 2.23
N MET A 174 7.55 25.42 2.47
CA MET A 174 8.76 25.91 3.14
C MET A 174 9.72 26.65 2.18
N GLY A 175 9.38 26.82 0.90
CA GLY A 175 10.22 27.45 -0.11
C GLY A 175 11.36 26.57 -0.64
N MET A 176 11.24 25.25 -0.46
CA MET A 176 12.19 24.24 -0.93
C MET A 176 11.54 23.34 -1.99
N ASN A 177 12.33 22.49 -2.64
CA ASN A 177 11.83 21.39 -3.48
C ASN A 177 12.30 20.04 -2.93
N ARG A 178 11.78 18.95 -3.51
CA ARG A 178 12.12 17.58 -3.12
C ARG A 178 13.63 17.30 -3.24
N GLU A 179 14.29 17.91 -4.22
CA GLU A 179 15.73 17.77 -4.46
C GLU A 179 16.58 18.49 -3.41
N ALA A 180 16.06 19.49 -2.71
CA ALA A 180 16.80 20.24 -1.68
C ALA A 180 16.95 19.49 -0.35
N VAL A 181 16.20 18.40 -0.14
CA VAL A 181 16.17 17.61 1.11
C VAL A 181 16.70 16.18 0.89
N TYR A 182 16.89 15.45 1.98
CA TYR A 182 17.14 14.01 1.96
C TYR A 182 15.95 13.27 2.58
N LEU A 183 15.43 12.27 1.88
CA LEU A 183 14.25 11.50 2.28
C LEU A 183 14.66 10.05 2.54
N GLY A 184 14.25 9.49 3.69
CA GLY A 184 14.50 8.10 4.04
C GLY A 184 13.46 7.53 5.00
N ASN A 185 13.61 6.27 5.38
CA ASN A 185 12.77 5.59 6.39
C ASN A 185 13.67 4.82 7.37
N ILE A 186 13.15 4.46 8.55
CA ILE A 186 13.83 3.52 9.46
C ILE A 186 13.94 2.14 8.79
N LEU A 187 12.85 1.61 8.22
CA LEU A 187 12.88 0.37 7.46
C LEU A 187 13.13 0.59 5.96
N ASN A 188 13.83 -0.36 5.34
CA ASN A 188 14.03 -0.41 3.89
C ASN A 188 12.99 -1.29 3.15
N TRP A 189 12.03 -1.90 3.84
CA TRP A 189 10.91 -2.68 3.26
C TRP A 189 9.58 -2.36 3.94
N ARG A 190 8.47 -2.51 3.22
CA ARG A 190 7.11 -2.41 3.77
C ARG A 190 6.79 -3.65 4.62
N PRO A 191 6.47 -3.53 5.91
CA PRO A 191 6.22 -4.70 6.77
C PRO A 191 4.98 -5.49 6.32
N ARG A 192 5.11 -6.82 6.19
CA ARG A 192 4.00 -7.70 5.78
C ARG A 192 2.86 -7.70 6.81
N HIS A 193 1.61 -7.61 6.37
CA HIS A 193 0.41 -7.62 7.21
C HIS A 193 -0.67 -8.55 6.67
N GLY A 194 -1.55 -9.06 7.54
CA GLY A 194 -2.70 -9.91 7.19
C GLY A 194 -3.97 -9.14 6.81
N GLN A 195 -3.90 -7.82 6.68
CA GLN A 195 -5.04 -6.96 6.30
C GLN A 195 -5.12 -6.78 4.78
N ALA A 196 -6.33 -6.68 4.22
CA ALA A 196 -6.55 -6.51 2.77
C ALA A 196 -6.00 -5.19 2.20
N TYR A 197 -5.86 -4.17 3.04
CA TYR A 197 -5.34 -2.84 2.72
C TYR A 197 -4.62 -2.23 3.94
N GLY A 198 -4.03 -1.05 3.78
CA GLY A 198 -3.34 -0.32 4.85
C GLY A 198 -1.87 -0.72 5.00
N ASN A 199 -1.28 -0.35 6.14
CA ASN A 199 0.08 -0.72 6.55
C ASN A 199 0.02 -1.09 8.05
N ARG A 200 0.96 -1.90 8.53
CA ARG A 200 1.23 -2.03 9.98
C ARG A 200 2.52 -1.30 10.35
N PRO A 201 2.68 -0.88 11.62
CA PRO A 201 3.98 -0.42 12.10
C PRO A 201 5.01 -1.56 12.11
N PRO A 202 6.31 -1.24 11.95
CA PRO A 202 7.39 -2.17 12.12
C PRO A 202 7.52 -2.61 13.58
N THR A 203 8.04 -3.81 13.80
CA THR A 203 8.44 -4.25 15.14
C THR A 203 9.79 -3.63 15.52
N SER A 204 10.11 -3.58 16.81
CA SER A 204 11.43 -3.17 17.29
C SER A 204 12.56 -4.04 16.73
N GLU A 205 12.30 -5.30 16.40
CA GLU A 205 13.28 -6.20 15.78
C GLU A 205 13.57 -5.79 14.32
N GLU A 206 12.52 -5.50 13.54
CA GLU A 206 12.64 -5.02 12.16
C GLU A 206 13.37 -3.66 12.10
N MET A 207 13.04 -2.74 13.03
CA MET A 207 13.73 -1.46 13.16
C MET A 207 15.20 -1.64 13.55
N ASN A 208 15.49 -2.42 14.59
CA ASN A 208 16.87 -2.67 15.04
C ASN A 208 17.75 -3.28 13.94
N PHE A 209 17.18 -4.11 13.07
CA PHE A 209 17.90 -4.65 11.90
C PHE A 209 18.27 -3.56 10.87
N CYS A 210 17.37 -2.61 10.57
CA CYS A 210 17.65 -1.55 9.60
C CYS A 210 18.38 -0.32 10.16
N LEU A 211 18.33 -0.08 11.48
CA LEU A 211 18.93 1.09 12.12
C LEU A 211 20.40 1.37 11.74
N PRO A 212 21.30 0.37 11.57
CA PRO A 212 22.65 0.61 11.06
C PRO A 212 22.66 1.32 9.70
N TYR A 213 21.80 0.92 8.76
CA TYR A 213 21.71 1.55 7.43
C TYR A 213 21.19 2.99 7.50
N LEU A 214 20.23 3.29 8.39
CA LEU A 214 19.78 4.67 8.60
C LEU A 214 20.88 5.53 9.24
N ARG A 215 21.58 5.00 10.25
CA ARG A 215 22.71 5.69 10.89
C ARG A 215 23.82 6.02 9.89
N SER A 216 24.20 5.07 9.04
CA SER A 216 25.18 5.31 7.98
C SER A 216 24.71 6.35 6.96
N GLN A 217 23.41 6.42 6.62
CA GLN A 217 22.88 7.50 5.78
C GLN A 217 23.00 8.88 6.47
N ILE A 218 22.66 8.97 7.76
CA ILE A 218 22.79 10.20 8.54
C ILE A 218 24.27 10.63 8.66
N GLU A 219 25.18 9.68 8.84
CA GLU A 219 26.63 9.93 8.93
C GLU A 219 27.25 10.41 7.61
N ILE A 220 26.72 9.97 6.46
CA ILE A 220 27.12 10.45 5.13
C ILE A 220 26.56 11.84 4.87
N VAL A 221 25.24 12.03 5.03
CA VAL A 221 24.56 13.29 4.70
C VAL A 221 25.00 14.41 5.66
N ARG A 222 25.10 14.10 6.96
CA ARG A 222 25.38 15.03 8.07
C ARG A 222 24.43 16.23 8.10
N PRO A 223 23.10 15.99 8.10
CA PRO A 223 22.12 17.06 8.15
C PRO A 223 22.23 17.82 9.47
N ARG A 224 21.88 19.10 9.47
CA ARG A 224 21.77 19.91 10.70
C ARG A 224 20.46 19.67 11.42
N VAL A 225 19.41 19.26 10.71
CA VAL A 225 18.10 18.92 11.24
C VAL A 225 17.64 17.58 10.68
N LEU A 226 17.31 16.65 11.58
CA LEU A 226 16.61 15.41 11.28
C LEU A 226 15.17 15.54 11.78
N ILE A 227 14.19 15.38 10.90
CA ILE A 227 12.76 15.39 11.24
C ILE A 227 12.22 13.97 11.15
N ALA A 228 11.77 13.45 12.30
CA ALA A 228 11.01 12.21 12.40
C ALA A 228 9.55 12.43 11.97
N LEU A 229 9.10 11.70 10.94
CA LEU A 229 7.75 11.77 10.40
C LEU A 229 6.91 10.62 10.96
N GLY A 230 6.31 10.86 12.13
CA GLY A 230 5.40 9.92 12.81
C GLY A 230 5.95 9.43 14.15
N LYS A 231 5.08 8.74 14.91
CA LYS A 231 5.41 8.25 16.26
C LYS A 231 6.59 7.26 16.24
N THR A 232 6.52 6.23 15.40
CA THR A 232 7.55 5.20 15.32
C THR A 232 8.89 5.75 14.84
N ALA A 233 8.88 6.75 13.95
CA ALA A 233 10.08 7.46 13.53
C ALA A 233 10.72 8.31 14.65
N THR A 234 9.95 8.63 15.70
CA THR A 234 10.41 9.39 16.88
C THR A 234 10.88 8.48 18.01
N ASP A 235 10.26 7.30 18.15
CA ASP A 235 10.51 6.36 19.25
C ASP A 235 11.63 5.33 18.96
N GLY A 236 12.03 5.13 17.70
CA GLY A 236 12.97 4.09 17.23
C GLY A 236 14.35 4.58 16.83
#